data_AF-A0A917J9Z2-F1
#
_entry.id   AF-A0A917J9Z2-F1
#
_cell.length_a   1.000
_cell.length_b   1.000
_cell.length_c   1.000
_cell.angle_alpha   90.00
_cell.angle_beta   90.00
_cell.angle_gamma   90.00
#
_symmetry.space_group_name_H-M   'P 1'
#
loop_
_entity.id
_entity.type
_entity.pdbx_description
1 polymer ?
#
loop_
_entity_poly.entity_id
_entity_poly.type
_entity_poly.pdbx_seq_one_letter_code
_entity_poly.pdbx_strand_id
1 'polypeptide(L)'
;MLKVHYIVLMPYLANKNYKYLVLEIGTVTAGKLTFIHRKKESLTAFNTICYPSLNGVPFGFFQGKEEEQFANRALDNGIQLWGLDFENYNSALYILDELYSMSKKTPAISESYKKAYQFAVTEYQKDRVRKSYNLPGSLLRSEAIKSFFEIAATNARARSIIAEQIAS
;
A
#
# COMPACT_ATOMS: atom_id res chain seq x y z
N MET A 1 14.73 12.28 14.58
CA MET A 1 15.26 11.90 15.91
C MET A 1 14.78 10.50 16.31
N LEU A 2 14.90 9.49 15.42
CA LEU A 2 14.43 8.11 15.64
C LEU A 2 15.58 7.08 15.65
N LYS A 3 16.78 7.47 15.21
CA LYS A 3 17.90 6.58 14.83
C LYS A 3 18.42 5.64 15.93
N VAL A 4 18.33 6.03 17.20
CA VAL A 4 18.96 5.29 18.30
C VAL A 4 17.96 4.37 19.02
N HIS A 5 16.66 4.68 18.97
CA HIS A 5 15.68 4.02 19.83
C HIS A 5 15.25 2.65 19.30
N TYR A 6 14.94 2.50 18.01
CA TYR A 6 14.40 1.23 17.51
C TYR A 6 15.42 0.09 17.43
N ILE A 7 16.71 0.40 17.27
CA ILE A 7 17.79 -0.60 17.20
C ILE A 7 17.85 -1.41 18.49
N VAL A 8 17.63 -0.74 19.63
CA VAL A 8 17.63 -1.31 20.98
C VAL A 8 16.23 -1.75 21.41
N LEU A 9 15.19 -1.00 21.02
CA LEU A 9 13.81 -1.25 21.46
C LEU A 9 13.24 -2.55 20.87
N MET A 10 13.44 -2.82 19.58
CA MET A 10 12.83 -4.00 18.95
C MET A 10 13.33 -5.33 19.54
N PRO A 11 14.65 -5.53 19.77
CA PRO A 11 15.13 -6.71 20.51
C PRO A 11 14.57 -6.79 21.93
N TYR A 12 14.48 -5.66 22.64
CA TYR A 12 13.92 -5.63 23.98
C TYR A 12 12.44 -6.05 23.99
N LEU A 13 11.63 -5.50 23.08
CA LEU A 13 10.22 -5.86 22.95
C LEU A 13 10.03 -7.33 22.56
N ALA A 14 10.84 -7.85 21.63
CA ALA A 14 10.81 -9.26 21.27
C ALA A 14 11.13 -10.17 22.47
N ASN A 15 12.13 -9.81 23.28
CA ASN A 15 12.45 -10.49 24.54
C ASN A 15 11.32 -10.42 25.58
N LYS A 16 10.49 -9.36 25.54
CA LYS A 16 9.28 -9.24 26.34
C LYS A 16 8.05 -9.91 25.69
N ASN A 17 8.28 -10.74 24.67
CA ASN A 17 7.28 -11.54 23.97
C ASN A 17 6.22 -10.71 23.23
N TYR A 18 6.51 -9.46 22.90
CA TYR A 18 5.67 -8.68 21.97
C TYR A 18 5.75 -9.32 20.58
N LYS A 19 4.58 -9.56 19.97
CA LYS A 19 4.46 -10.27 18.68
C LYS A 19 4.09 -9.38 17.51
N TYR A 20 3.50 -8.23 17.78
CA TYR A 20 2.94 -7.34 16.77
C TYR A 20 3.44 -5.92 16.96
N LEU A 21 3.85 -5.29 15.86
CA LEU A 21 4.08 -3.86 15.73
C LEU A 21 2.93 -3.29 14.91
N VAL A 22 2.06 -2.53 15.57
CA VAL A 22 0.91 -1.89 14.94
C VAL A 22 1.33 -0.52 14.43
N LEU A 23 0.98 -0.21 13.17
CA LEU A 23 1.40 0.97 12.44
C LEU A 23 0.19 1.73 11.87
N GLU A 24 0.27 3.06 11.81
CA GLU A 24 -0.72 3.95 11.18
C GLU A 24 -0.58 3.93 9.64
N ILE A 25 -0.85 2.75 9.09
CA ILE A 25 -0.87 2.42 7.66
C ILE A 25 -1.99 1.41 7.44
N GLY A 26 -2.37 1.22 6.19
CA GLY A 26 -3.31 0.16 5.83
C GLY A 26 -2.72 -1.25 5.93
N THR A 27 -3.62 -2.23 6.08
CA THR A 27 -3.27 -3.63 6.28
C THR A 27 -2.55 -4.21 5.05
N VAL A 28 -2.95 -3.81 3.84
CA VAL A 28 -2.33 -4.24 2.59
C VAL A 28 -0.90 -3.69 2.49
N THR A 29 -0.71 -2.43 2.90
CA THR A 29 0.62 -1.81 2.99
C THR A 29 1.52 -2.52 4.01
N ALA A 30 1.03 -2.86 5.20
CA ALA A 30 1.80 -3.62 6.20
C ALA A 30 2.25 -5.00 5.66
N GLY A 31 1.35 -5.68 4.93
CA GLY A 31 1.65 -6.91 4.21
C GLY A 31 2.75 -6.71 3.15
N LYS A 32 2.72 -5.57 2.44
CA LYS A 32 3.72 -5.25 1.41
C LYS A 32 5.09 -4.94 1.99
N LEU A 33 5.17 -4.19 3.09
CA LEU A 33 6.43 -3.97 3.81
C LEU A 33 7.08 -5.29 4.22
N THR A 34 6.28 -6.22 4.73
CA THR A 34 6.73 -7.58 5.06
C THR A 34 7.24 -8.32 3.83
N PHE A 35 6.56 -8.20 2.68
CA PHE A 35 7.00 -8.80 1.42
C PHE A 35 8.32 -8.22 0.91
N ILE A 36 8.44 -6.88 0.86
CA ILE A 36 9.65 -6.17 0.44
C ILE A 36 10.85 -6.62 1.28
N HIS A 37 10.67 -6.65 2.61
CA HIS A 37 11.68 -7.14 3.54
C HIS A 37 12.12 -8.58 3.23
N ARG A 38 11.16 -9.51 3.07
CA ARG A 38 11.47 -10.93 2.76
C ARG A 38 12.19 -11.09 1.43
N LYS A 39 11.90 -10.24 0.46
CA LYS A 39 12.57 -10.22 -0.85
C LYS A 39 13.91 -9.49 -0.84
N LYS A 40 14.27 -8.84 0.29
CA LYS A 40 15.44 -7.96 0.41
C LYS A 40 15.42 -6.84 -0.65
N GLU A 41 14.22 -6.38 -1.00
CA GLU A 41 14.00 -5.25 -1.89
C GLU A 41 14.05 -3.94 -1.10
N SER A 42 14.20 -2.81 -1.80
CA SER A 42 14.22 -1.50 -1.16
C SER A 42 12.85 -0.84 -1.17
N LEU A 43 12.39 -0.39 0.01
CA LEU A 43 11.18 0.43 0.13
C LEU A 43 11.29 1.73 -0.67
N THR A 44 12.44 2.40 -0.63
CA THR A 44 12.67 3.62 -1.43
C THR A 44 12.54 3.35 -2.92
N ALA A 45 13.11 2.25 -3.43
CA ALA A 45 12.96 1.86 -4.82
C ALA A 45 11.48 1.62 -5.19
N PHE A 46 10.75 0.90 -4.33
CA PHE A 46 9.32 0.66 -4.51
C PHE A 46 8.51 1.98 -4.56
N ASN A 47 8.76 2.91 -3.64
CA ASN A 47 8.02 4.16 -3.56
C ASN A 47 8.33 5.16 -4.68
N THR A 48 9.59 5.20 -5.15
CA THR A 48 10.05 6.28 -6.05
C THR A 48 10.06 5.87 -7.52
N ILE A 49 10.39 4.62 -7.83
CA ILE A 49 10.57 4.16 -9.21
C ILE A 49 9.23 3.69 -9.79
N CYS A 50 8.40 3.04 -8.98
CA CYS A 50 7.19 2.38 -9.48
C CYS A 50 6.04 3.36 -9.72
N TYR A 51 6.01 4.53 -9.05
CA TYR A 51 4.84 5.40 -9.07
C TYR A 51 5.15 6.89 -9.28
N PRO A 52 5.77 7.26 -10.42
CA PRO A 52 6.17 8.65 -10.71
C PRO A 52 4.99 9.62 -10.90
N SER A 53 3.74 9.13 -10.90
CA SER A 53 2.52 9.94 -11.07
C SER A 53 1.92 10.44 -9.75
N LEU A 54 2.40 9.98 -8.58
CA LEU A 54 1.79 10.29 -7.28
C LEU A 54 2.24 11.62 -6.67
N ASN A 55 1.33 12.36 -6.03
CA ASN A 55 1.69 13.55 -5.25
C ASN A 55 2.13 13.16 -3.83
N GLY A 56 3.19 12.33 -3.73
CA GLY A 56 3.64 11.71 -2.49
C GLY A 56 4.13 10.29 -2.71
N VAL A 57 4.12 9.47 -1.67
CA VAL A 57 4.45 8.04 -1.74
C VAL A 57 3.21 7.16 -1.51
N PRO A 58 3.19 5.93 -2.04
CA PRO A 58 2.06 5.00 -1.87
C PRO A 58 1.73 4.69 -0.41
N PHE A 59 2.73 4.68 0.49
CA PHE A 59 2.59 4.21 1.88
C PHE A 59 2.60 5.34 2.92
N GLY A 60 2.21 6.56 2.53
CA GLY A 60 2.11 7.70 3.44
C GLY A 60 3.45 8.04 4.09
N PHE A 61 3.56 7.86 5.42
CA PHE A 61 4.78 8.16 6.16
C PHE A 61 5.95 7.19 5.86
N PHE A 62 5.66 6.00 5.33
CA PHE A 62 6.68 4.99 4.99
C PHE A 62 7.33 5.27 3.63
N GLN A 63 8.09 6.36 3.57
CA GLN A 63 8.71 6.86 2.33
C GLN A 63 10.18 6.49 2.19
N GLY A 64 10.91 6.39 3.30
CA GLY A 64 12.37 6.45 3.29
C GLY A 64 13.06 5.29 3.99
N LYS A 65 14.39 5.36 3.96
CA LYS A 65 15.30 4.39 4.57
C LYS A 65 15.11 4.27 6.09
N GLU A 66 14.70 5.35 6.75
CA GLU A 66 14.52 5.34 8.21
C GLU A 66 13.30 4.49 8.61
N GLU A 67 12.17 4.66 7.92
CA GLU A 67 10.96 3.84 8.15
C GLU A 67 11.16 2.39 7.71
N GLU A 68 11.91 2.19 6.62
CA GLU A 68 12.35 0.85 6.18
C GLU A 68 13.17 0.15 7.26
N GLN A 69 14.18 0.83 7.83
CA GLN A 69 15.01 0.27 8.90
C GLN A 69 14.19 -0.04 10.16
N PHE A 70 13.24 0.84 10.50
CA PHE A 70 12.34 0.65 11.64
C PHE A 70 11.49 -0.62 11.47
N ALA A 71 10.81 -0.76 10.34
CA ALA A 71 9.97 -1.92 10.03
C ALA A 71 10.80 -3.21 9.91
N ASN A 72 11.93 -3.17 9.21
CA ASN A 72 12.83 -4.31 9.06
C ASN A 72 13.35 -4.79 10.41
N ARG A 73 13.68 -3.87 11.33
CA ARG A 73 14.17 -4.24 12.64
C ARG A 73 13.12 -5.00 13.46
N ALA A 74 11.84 -4.67 13.33
CA ALA A 74 10.78 -5.44 13.97
C ALA A 74 10.70 -6.87 13.38
N LEU A 75 10.69 -6.96 12.04
CA LEU A 75 10.64 -8.23 11.31
C LEU A 75 11.82 -9.16 11.63
N ASP A 76 13.04 -8.61 11.67
CA ASP A 76 14.27 -9.32 12.02
C ASP A 76 14.22 -9.92 13.45
N ASN A 77 13.43 -9.32 14.33
CA ASN A 77 13.24 -9.78 15.72
C ASN A 77 11.96 -10.62 15.88
N GLY A 78 11.36 -11.10 14.78
CA GLY A 78 10.18 -11.97 14.82
C GLY A 78 8.89 -11.26 15.21
N ILE A 79 8.86 -9.92 15.18
CA ILE A 79 7.67 -9.10 15.40
C ILE A 79 6.98 -8.89 14.06
N GLN A 80 5.69 -9.23 13.98
CA GLN A 80 4.88 -9.06 12.78
C GLN A 80 4.37 -7.63 12.66
N LEU A 81 4.26 -7.13 11.43
CA LEU A 81 3.68 -5.81 11.17
C LEU A 81 2.16 -5.93 10.99
N TRP A 82 1.41 -4.98 11.56
CA TRP A 82 -0.03 -4.86 11.33
C TRP A 82 -0.40 -3.40 11.07
N GLY A 83 -1.13 -3.13 9.99
CA GLY A 83 -1.75 -1.83 9.74
C GLY A 83 -3.07 -1.71 10.49
N LEU A 84 -3.31 -0.56 11.12
CA LEU A 84 -4.57 -0.25 11.82
C LEU A 84 -5.39 0.84 11.11
N ASP A 85 -4.75 1.61 10.24
CA ASP A 85 -5.40 2.74 9.56
C ASP A 85 -5.92 2.31 8.18
N PHE A 86 -6.54 3.24 7.47
CA PHE A 86 -6.93 3.07 6.08
C PHE A 86 -5.70 3.13 5.15
N GLU A 87 -5.84 2.60 3.94
CA GLU A 87 -4.80 2.76 2.93
C GLU A 87 -4.66 4.24 2.53
N ASN A 88 -3.42 4.70 2.34
CA ASN A 88 -3.18 6.06 1.91
C ASN A 88 -3.83 6.29 0.54
N TYR A 89 -4.40 7.47 0.28
CA TYR A 89 -5.03 7.74 -1.02
C TYR A 89 -4.06 7.63 -2.20
N ASN A 90 -2.74 7.74 -1.98
CA ASN A 90 -1.68 7.49 -2.98
C ASN A 90 -1.41 6.01 -3.26
N SER A 91 -2.00 5.09 -2.50
CA SER A 91 -1.83 3.64 -2.67
C SER A 91 -2.63 3.07 -3.85
N ALA A 92 -3.56 3.82 -4.45
CA ALA A 92 -4.53 3.23 -5.37
C ALA A 92 -3.88 2.52 -6.57
N LEU A 93 -2.80 3.06 -7.14
CA LEU A 93 -2.09 2.38 -8.25
C LEU A 93 -1.50 1.04 -7.80
N TYR A 94 -0.89 1.03 -6.62
CA TYR A 94 -0.35 -0.18 -6.00
C TYR A 94 -1.45 -1.21 -5.70
N ILE A 95 -2.59 -0.79 -5.15
CA ILE A 95 -3.71 -1.68 -4.88
C ILE A 95 -4.26 -2.31 -6.18
N LEU A 96 -4.35 -1.52 -7.26
CA LEU A 96 -4.74 -2.02 -8.58
C LEU A 96 -3.73 -3.05 -9.10
N ASP A 97 -2.42 -2.80 -8.96
CA ASP A 97 -1.35 -3.74 -9.33
C ASP A 97 -1.48 -5.07 -8.58
N GLU A 98 -1.67 -5.02 -7.25
CA GLU A 98 -1.78 -6.21 -6.41
C GLU A 98 -2.99 -7.05 -6.79
N LEU A 99 -4.17 -6.43 -6.88
CA LEU A 99 -5.40 -7.10 -7.28
C LEU A 99 -5.28 -7.72 -8.67
N TYR A 100 -4.67 -6.99 -9.61
CA TYR A 100 -4.42 -7.52 -10.94
C TYR A 100 -3.47 -8.71 -10.86
N SER A 101 -2.35 -8.63 -10.14
CA SER A 101 -1.35 -9.69 -9.99
C SER A 101 -1.95 -11.00 -9.45
N MET A 102 -2.91 -10.90 -8.55
CA MET A 102 -3.62 -12.03 -7.95
C MET A 102 -4.68 -12.67 -8.88
N SER A 103 -4.97 -12.04 -10.01
CA SER A 103 -6.05 -12.45 -10.90
C SER A 103 -5.56 -13.27 -12.10
N LYS A 104 -6.46 -14.12 -12.64
CA LYS A 104 -6.22 -14.82 -13.90
C LYS A 104 -6.20 -13.80 -15.06
N LYS A 105 -5.09 -13.70 -15.79
CA LYS A 105 -4.82 -12.70 -16.83
C LYS A 105 -5.65 -12.88 -18.11
N THR A 106 -6.97 -12.81 -17.99
CA THR A 106 -7.88 -12.81 -19.13
C THR A 106 -7.84 -11.45 -19.85
N PRO A 107 -8.24 -11.39 -21.13
CA PRO A 107 -8.38 -10.12 -21.84
C PRO A 107 -9.29 -9.13 -21.11
N ALA A 108 -10.42 -9.59 -20.59
CA ALA A 108 -11.40 -8.76 -19.90
C ALA A 108 -10.82 -8.07 -18.65
N ILE A 109 -10.13 -8.80 -17.77
CA ILE A 109 -9.53 -8.16 -16.59
C ILE A 109 -8.35 -7.26 -16.97
N SER A 110 -7.59 -7.62 -18.00
CA SER A 110 -6.47 -6.81 -18.47
C SER A 110 -6.94 -5.45 -19.02
N GLU A 111 -8.06 -5.45 -19.74
CA GLU A 111 -8.68 -4.22 -20.23
C GLU A 111 -9.27 -3.38 -19.09
N SER A 112 -10.00 -4.02 -18.18
CA SER A 112 -10.58 -3.35 -17.00
C SER A 112 -9.50 -2.72 -16.12
N TYR A 113 -8.42 -3.46 -15.85
CA TYR A 113 -7.24 -2.98 -15.13
C TYR A 113 -6.63 -1.73 -15.79
N LYS A 114 -6.40 -1.78 -17.12
CA LYS A 114 -5.83 -0.63 -17.84
C LYS A 114 -6.71 0.61 -17.72
N LYS A 115 -8.03 0.46 -17.84
CA LYS A 115 -8.99 1.57 -17.69
C LYS A 115 -8.94 2.16 -16.28
N ALA A 116 -9.00 1.31 -15.25
CA ALA A 116 -8.93 1.72 -13.85
C ALA A 116 -7.60 2.43 -13.53
N TYR A 117 -6.48 1.87 -13.99
CA TYR A 117 -5.15 2.42 -13.77
C TYR A 117 -4.97 3.78 -14.46
N GLN A 118 -5.37 3.89 -15.73
CA GLN A 118 -5.31 5.17 -16.47
C GLN A 118 -6.20 6.24 -15.85
N PHE A 119 -7.39 5.86 -15.37
CA PHE A 119 -8.25 6.76 -14.61
C PHE A 119 -7.52 7.28 -13.38
N ALA A 120 -7.02 6.39 -12.51
CA ALA A 120 -6.32 6.79 -11.29
C ALA A 120 -5.11 7.70 -11.58
N VAL A 121 -4.27 7.37 -12.57
CA VAL A 121 -3.15 8.24 -13.01
C VAL A 121 -3.63 9.64 -13.38
N THR A 122 -4.73 9.75 -14.13
CA THR A 122 -5.31 11.04 -14.53
C THR A 122 -5.78 11.83 -13.31
N GLU A 123 -6.38 11.17 -12.33
CA GLU A 123 -6.83 11.80 -11.09
C GLU A 123 -5.66 12.30 -10.24
N TYR A 124 -4.57 11.53 -10.13
CA TYR A 124 -3.35 11.98 -9.46
C TYR A 124 -2.71 13.20 -10.15
N GLN A 125 -2.73 13.25 -11.48
CA GLN A 125 -2.23 14.40 -12.23
C GLN A 125 -3.06 15.66 -11.94
N LYS A 126 -4.39 15.54 -11.80
CA LYS A 126 -5.26 16.65 -11.39
C LYS A 126 -4.94 17.12 -9.97
N ASP A 127 -4.76 16.19 -9.04
CA ASP A 127 -4.39 16.48 -7.65
C ASP A 127 -3.06 17.24 -7.54
N ARG A 128 -2.04 16.80 -8.28
CA ARG A 128 -0.73 17.48 -8.34
C ARG A 128 -0.82 18.94 -8.75
N VAL A 129 -1.74 19.27 -9.66
CA VAL A 129 -1.92 20.64 -10.16
C VAL A 129 -2.84 21.45 -9.23
N ARG A 130 -3.82 20.80 -8.60
CA ARG A 130 -4.87 21.46 -7.79
C ARG A 130 -4.88 20.88 -6.37
N LYS A 131 -4.24 21.59 -5.43
CA LYS A 131 -4.17 21.18 -4.02
C LYS A 131 -5.52 20.93 -3.32
N SER A 132 -6.62 21.50 -3.83
CA SER A 132 -7.98 21.30 -3.31
C SER A 132 -8.76 20.21 -4.04
N TYR A 133 -8.11 19.40 -4.87
CA TYR A 133 -8.76 18.34 -5.60
C TYR A 133 -9.26 17.24 -4.66
N ASN A 134 -10.53 16.83 -4.83
CA ASN A 134 -11.08 15.72 -4.05
C ASN A 134 -10.69 14.37 -4.68
N LEU A 135 -9.40 14.05 -4.60
CA LEU A 135 -8.86 12.80 -5.13
C LEU A 135 -9.57 11.56 -4.52
N PRO A 136 -9.73 11.43 -3.19
CA PRO A 136 -10.40 10.25 -2.62
C PRO A 136 -11.83 10.07 -3.15
N GLY A 137 -12.60 11.17 -3.20
CA GLY A 137 -13.97 11.13 -3.68
C GLY A 137 -14.07 10.78 -5.18
N SER A 138 -13.13 11.23 -5.99
CA SER A 138 -13.08 10.87 -7.42
C SER A 138 -12.74 9.41 -7.65
N LEU A 139 -11.77 8.86 -6.89
CA LEU A 139 -11.42 7.44 -6.95
C LEU A 139 -12.61 6.55 -6.51
N LEU A 140 -13.23 6.86 -5.38
CA LEU A 140 -14.34 6.08 -4.81
C LEU A 140 -15.57 6.01 -5.74
N ARG A 141 -15.85 7.09 -6.48
CA ARG A 141 -17.01 7.16 -7.40
C ARG A 141 -16.74 6.62 -8.80
N SER A 142 -15.50 6.26 -9.11
CA SER A 142 -15.09 5.85 -10.46
C SER A 142 -15.72 4.54 -10.91
N GLU A 143 -16.44 4.58 -12.04
CA GLU A 143 -16.99 3.38 -12.66
C GLU A 143 -15.88 2.43 -13.14
N ALA A 144 -14.77 2.98 -13.66
CA ALA A 144 -13.64 2.17 -14.12
C ALA A 144 -13.02 1.36 -12.96
N ILE A 145 -12.87 1.98 -11.78
CA ILE A 145 -12.33 1.30 -10.59
C ILE A 145 -13.33 0.26 -10.07
N LYS A 146 -14.62 0.60 -9.96
CA LYS A 146 -15.68 -0.33 -9.54
C LYS A 146 -15.76 -1.56 -10.44
N SER A 147 -15.83 -1.34 -11.75
CA SER A 147 -15.82 -2.41 -12.75
C SER A 147 -14.58 -3.31 -12.64
N PHE A 148 -13.41 -2.74 -12.32
CA PHE A 148 -12.21 -3.54 -12.09
C PHE A 148 -12.30 -4.36 -10.79
N PHE A 149 -12.75 -3.76 -9.69
CA PHE A 149 -12.92 -4.45 -8.41
C PHE A 149 -13.88 -5.63 -8.51
N GLU A 150 -15.00 -5.47 -9.22
CA GLU A 150 -15.98 -6.56 -9.45
C GLU A 150 -15.33 -7.76 -10.14
N ILE A 151 -14.54 -7.53 -11.21
CA ILE A 151 -13.87 -8.60 -11.95
C ILE A 151 -12.71 -9.20 -11.13
N ALA A 152 -12.02 -8.39 -10.34
CA ALA A 152 -10.85 -8.81 -9.55
C ALA A 152 -11.21 -9.57 -8.26
N ALA A 153 -12.46 -9.50 -7.78
CA ALA A 153 -12.98 -10.08 -6.53
C ALA A 153 -13.06 -11.64 -6.51
N THR A 154 -12.11 -12.31 -7.16
CA THR A 154 -12.11 -13.76 -7.43
C THR A 154 -11.82 -14.63 -6.21
N ASN A 155 -11.10 -14.12 -5.20
CA ASN A 155 -10.72 -14.88 -4.00
C ASN A 155 -10.91 -14.06 -2.72
N ALA A 156 -10.85 -14.73 -1.56
CA ALA A 156 -11.10 -14.11 -0.26
C ALA A 156 -10.15 -12.94 0.05
N ARG A 157 -8.87 -13.07 -0.31
CA ARG A 157 -7.87 -12.01 -0.09
C ARG A 157 -8.15 -10.80 -0.97
N ALA A 158 -8.47 -10.99 -2.25
CA ALA A 158 -8.83 -9.90 -3.15
C ALA A 158 -10.08 -9.15 -2.64
N ARG A 159 -11.09 -9.88 -2.16
CA ARG A 159 -12.29 -9.28 -1.57
C ARG A 159 -12.01 -8.47 -0.30
N SER A 160 -11.10 -8.93 0.56
CA SER A 160 -10.68 -8.17 1.76
C SER A 160 -10.04 -6.85 1.36
N ILE A 161 -9.05 -6.90 0.44
CA ILE A 161 -8.35 -5.72 -0.06
C ILE A 161 -9.36 -4.70 -0.61
N ILE A 162 -10.31 -5.15 -1.45
CA ILE A 162 -11.34 -4.29 -2.04
C ILE A 162 -12.24 -3.69 -0.96
N ALA A 163 -12.70 -4.47 0.02
CA ALA A 163 -13.57 -3.99 1.09
C ALA A 163 -12.90 -2.88 1.91
N GLU A 164 -11.60 -3.02 2.19
CA GLU A 164 -10.79 -2.02 2.89
C GLU A 164 -10.71 -0.68 2.13
N GLN A 165 -10.86 -0.68 0.80
CA GLN A 165 -10.85 0.56 -0.01
C GLN A 165 -12.21 1.28 -0.07
N ILE A 166 -13.29 0.58 0.25
CA ILE A 166 -14.66 1.10 0.14
C ILE A 166 -15.20 1.53 1.51
N ALA A 167 -14.73 0.88 2.58
CA ALA A 167 -15.15 1.17 3.95
C ALA A 167 -14.41 2.35 4.60
N SER A 168 -13.32 2.81 3.98
CA SER A 168 -12.48 3.95 4.37
C SER A 168 -13.04 5.30 3.96
#